data_AF-A0A2D7WMJ1-F1
#
_entry.id   AF-A0A2D7WMJ1-F1
#
_cell.length_a   1.000
_cell.length_b   1.000
_cell.length_c   1.000
_cell.angle_alpha   90.00
_cell.angle_beta   90.00
_cell.angle_gamma   90.00
#
_symmetry.space_group_name_H-M   'P 1'
#
loop_
_entity.id
_entity.type
_entity.pdbx_description
1 polymer ?
#
loop_
_entity_poly.entity_id
_entity_poly.type
_entity_poly.pdbx_seq_one_letter_code
_entity_poly.pdbx_strand_id
1 'polypeptide(L)'
;MLRFSIILIFKTLTLSLLGFGCSNKWNPDHQFEMEISELKMKSQVRQTELDEEAFKKIINLKSDLQYNLQDERDLQDWILSNRNRFSLLARTTHNSLTWEKRIIMFSDIVSYKYGMYSPEYQLACKKDFKIFFLCNLNEITSFEF
;
A
#
# COMPACT_ATOMS: atom_id res chain seq x y z
N MET A 1 -41.72 39.91 -57.26
CA MET A 1 -42.00 38.56 -56.72
C MET A 1 -40.76 37.75 -56.30
N LEU A 2 -39.52 38.13 -56.65
CA LEU A 2 -38.30 37.38 -56.31
C LEU A 2 -37.81 37.48 -54.84
N ARG A 3 -38.21 38.52 -54.09
CA ARG A 3 -37.75 38.73 -52.70
C ARG A 3 -38.38 37.79 -51.67
N PHE A 4 -39.60 37.31 -51.91
CA PHE A 4 -40.31 36.41 -50.98
C PHE A 4 -39.79 34.96 -51.09
N SER A 5 -39.35 34.52 -52.27
CA SER A 5 -38.82 33.17 -52.48
C SER A 5 -37.47 32.95 -51.80
N ILE A 6 -36.59 33.97 -51.76
CA ILE A 6 -35.28 33.87 -51.11
C ILE A 6 -35.42 33.76 -49.58
N ILE A 7 -36.36 34.50 -48.99
CA ILE A 7 -36.64 34.48 -47.55
C ILE A 7 -37.21 33.13 -47.11
N LEU A 8 -38.05 32.50 -47.95
CA LEU A 8 -38.58 31.16 -47.67
C LEU A 8 -37.49 30.10 -47.68
N ILE A 9 -36.56 30.14 -48.64
CA ILE A 9 -35.44 29.19 -48.75
C ILE A 9 -34.49 29.33 -47.54
N PHE A 10 -34.24 30.55 -47.06
CA PHE A 10 -33.39 30.77 -45.87
C PHE A 10 -34.04 30.28 -44.57
N LYS A 11 -35.38 30.42 -44.45
CA LYS A 11 -36.13 29.89 -43.30
C LYS A 11 -36.19 28.36 -43.28
N THR A 12 -36.30 27.71 -44.44
CA THR A 12 -36.28 26.23 -44.49
C THR A 12 -34.90 25.66 -44.25
N LEU A 13 -33.83 26.35 -44.68
CA LEU A 13 -32.44 25.93 -44.46
C LEU A 13 -31.98 26.07 -43.00
N THR A 14 -32.51 27.05 -42.25
CA THR A 14 -32.20 27.23 -40.83
C THR A 14 -32.95 26.26 -39.92
N LEU A 15 -34.11 25.74 -40.35
CA LEU A 15 -34.90 24.77 -39.58
C LEU A 15 -34.34 23.34 -39.67
N SER A 16 -33.63 22.99 -40.74
CA SER A 16 -33.02 21.66 -40.92
C SER A 16 -31.69 21.47 -40.17
N LEU A 17 -31.03 22.56 -39.77
CA LEU A 17 -29.77 22.54 -39.00
C LEU A 17 -29.96 22.30 -37.50
N LEU A 18 -31.17 22.45 -36.97
CA LEU A 18 -31.48 22.25 -35.55
C LEU A 18 -31.99 20.83 -35.23
N GLY A 19 -32.05 19.94 -36.24
CA GLY A 19 -32.62 18.59 -36.15
C GLY A 19 -31.65 17.47 -35.78
N PHE A 20 -30.36 17.74 -35.56
CA PHE A 20 -29.43 16.75 -34.99
C PHE A 20 -29.62 16.65 -33.48
N GLY A 21 -30.80 16.23 -33.06
CA GLY A 21 -31.04 15.75 -31.70
C GLY A 21 -30.21 14.49 -31.48
N CYS A 22 -29.44 14.45 -30.40
CA CYS A 22 -28.69 13.28 -29.94
C CYS A 22 -29.52 12.00 -30.11
N SER A 23 -29.11 11.16 -31.07
CA SER A 23 -29.80 9.91 -31.44
C SER A 23 -29.64 8.78 -30.40
N ASN A 24 -28.90 9.03 -29.31
CA ASN A 24 -28.80 8.10 -28.21
C ASN A 24 -29.85 8.43 -27.16
N LYS A 25 -30.87 7.58 -27.04
CA LYS A 25 -31.82 7.61 -25.94
C LYS A 25 -31.01 7.42 -24.64
N TRP A 26 -30.88 8.48 -23.85
CA TRP A 26 -30.11 8.44 -22.61
C TRP A 26 -30.70 7.36 -21.68
N ASN A 27 -29.85 6.43 -21.26
CA ASN A 27 -30.21 5.35 -20.35
C ASN A 27 -29.41 5.53 -19.04
N PRO A 28 -30.08 5.89 -17.93
CA PRO A 28 -29.42 6.11 -16.65
C PRO A 28 -28.70 4.85 -16.13
N ASP A 29 -29.27 3.67 -16.32
CA ASP A 29 -28.69 2.42 -15.84
C ASP A 29 -27.40 2.10 -16.60
N HIS A 30 -27.42 2.29 -17.92
CA HIS A 30 -26.23 2.12 -18.75
C HIS A 30 -25.13 3.14 -18.42
N GLN A 31 -25.50 4.40 -18.17
CA GLN A 31 -24.55 5.43 -17.75
C GLN A 31 -23.92 5.09 -16.40
N PHE A 32 -24.73 4.66 -15.43
CA PHE A 32 -24.27 4.23 -14.12
C PHE A 32 -23.34 3.01 -14.21
N GLU A 33 -23.69 2.01 -15.02
CA GLU A 33 -22.84 0.83 -15.24
C GLU A 33 -21.48 1.22 -15.86
N MET A 34 -21.47 2.13 -16.84
CA MET A 34 -20.23 2.66 -17.40
C MET A 34 -19.39 3.37 -16.34
N GLU A 35 -19.97 4.27 -15.55
CA GLU A 35 -19.26 5.00 -14.50
C GLU A 35 -18.70 4.06 -13.43
N ILE A 36 -19.47 3.06 -12.99
CA ILE A 36 -19.01 2.04 -12.06
C ILE A 36 -17.87 1.21 -12.65
N SER A 37 -17.96 0.83 -13.93
CA SER A 37 -16.89 0.08 -14.60
C SER A 37 -15.60 0.89 -14.70
N GLU A 38 -15.70 2.19 -14.98
CA GLU A 38 -14.55 3.10 -15.06
C GLU A 38 -13.91 3.28 -13.67
N LEU A 39 -14.74 3.46 -12.63
CA LEU A 39 -14.26 3.52 -11.25
C LEU A 39 -13.56 2.23 -10.81
N LYS A 40 -14.11 1.07 -11.19
CA LYS A 40 -13.47 -0.23 -10.92
C LYS A 40 -12.10 -0.33 -11.61
N MET A 41 -12.01 0.01 -12.90
CA MET A 41 -10.73 0.00 -13.61
C MET A 41 -9.72 0.96 -12.98
N LYS A 42 -10.12 2.19 -12.65
CA LYS A 42 -9.24 3.16 -11.95
C LYS A 42 -8.79 2.64 -10.59
N SER A 43 -9.68 2.02 -9.82
CA SER A 43 -9.32 1.42 -8.53
C SER A 43 -8.33 0.27 -8.68
N GLN A 44 -8.46 -0.54 -9.73
CA GLN A 44 -7.57 -1.67 -9.98
C GLN A 44 -6.16 -1.18 -10.36
N VAL A 45 -6.06 -0.18 -11.25
CA VAL A 45 -4.77 0.43 -11.60
C VAL A 45 -4.10 1.02 -10.36
N ARG A 46 -4.83 1.80 -9.55
CA ARG A 46 -4.30 2.34 -8.30
C ARG A 46 -3.84 1.25 -7.34
N GLN A 47 -4.59 0.16 -7.21
CA GLN A 47 -4.20 -0.94 -6.34
C GLN A 47 -2.90 -1.59 -6.82
N THR A 48 -2.74 -1.80 -8.12
CA THR A 48 -1.49 -2.31 -8.70
C THR A 48 -0.31 -1.39 -8.38
N GLU A 49 -0.46 -0.08 -8.55
CA GLU A 49 0.60 0.90 -8.23
C GLU A 49 0.99 0.86 -6.75
N LEU A 50 0.01 0.78 -5.84
CA LEU A 50 0.24 0.66 -4.40
C LEU A 50 0.97 -0.64 -4.05
N ASP A 51 0.60 -1.76 -4.69
CA ASP A 51 1.22 -3.06 -4.46
C ASP A 51 2.68 -3.07 -4.95
N GLU A 52 2.96 -2.46 -6.10
CA GLU A 52 4.32 -2.29 -6.64
C GLU A 52 5.20 -1.42 -5.72
N GLU A 53 4.65 -0.31 -5.23
CA GLU A 53 5.36 0.57 -4.29
C GLU A 53 5.65 -0.15 -2.98
N ALA A 54 4.66 -0.85 -2.42
CA ALA A 54 4.80 -1.63 -1.20
C ALA A 54 5.84 -2.74 -1.35
N PHE A 55 5.86 -3.43 -2.49
CA PHE A 55 6.86 -4.44 -2.79
C PHE A 55 8.27 -3.86 -2.83
N LYS A 56 8.45 -2.68 -3.45
CA LYS A 56 9.73 -1.98 -3.49
C LYS A 56 10.20 -1.57 -2.08
N LYS A 57 9.30 -1.03 -1.25
CA LYS A 57 9.60 -0.69 0.16
C LYS A 57 10.02 -1.91 0.97
N ILE A 58 9.35 -3.05 0.78
CA ILE A 58 9.69 -4.32 1.45
C ILE A 58 11.08 -4.80 1.06
N ILE A 59 11.44 -4.76 -0.23
CA ILE A 59 12.77 -5.15 -0.70
C ILE A 59 13.84 -4.25 -0.10
N ASN A 60 13.64 -2.94 -0.16
CA ASN A 60 14.58 -1.97 0.39
C ASN A 60 14.76 -2.18 1.90
N LEU A 61 13.65 -2.32 2.64
CA LEU A 61 13.71 -2.58 4.07
C LEU A 61 14.44 -3.88 4.39
N LYS A 62 14.19 -4.95 3.64
CA LYS A 62 14.90 -6.22 3.83
C LYS A 62 16.42 -6.05 3.65
N SER A 63 16.82 -5.31 2.61
CA SER A 63 18.23 -4.98 2.38
C SER A 63 18.78 -4.13 3.53
N ASP A 64 18.07 -3.08 3.93
CA ASP A 64 18.53 -2.16 4.98
C ASP A 64 18.70 -2.87 6.32
N LEU A 65 17.78 -3.76 6.70
CA LEU A 65 17.91 -4.55 7.93
C LEU A 65 19.15 -5.45 7.92
N GLN A 66 19.50 -6.01 6.77
CA GLN A 66 20.66 -6.90 6.66
C GLN A 66 21.99 -6.17 6.95
N TYR A 67 22.05 -4.86 6.69
CA TYR A 67 23.27 -4.07 6.86
C TYR A 67 23.26 -3.15 8.08
N ASN A 68 22.11 -2.55 8.41
CA ASN A 68 22.03 -1.39 9.31
C ASN A 68 21.22 -1.65 10.59
N LEU A 69 20.71 -2.86 10.82
CA LEU A 69 19.86 -3.14 11.98
C LEU A 69 20.58 -2.88 13.32
N GLN A 70 21.91 -3.04 13.36
CA GLN A 70 22.71 -2.70 14.56
C GLN A 70 22.88 -1.19 14.78
N ASP A 71 22.65 -0.35 13.76
CA ASP A 71 22.81 1.10 13.85
C ASP A 71 21.46 1.82 14.05
N GLU A 72 20.34 1.13 13.81
CA GLU A 72 19.00 1.70 13.92
C GLU A 72 18.48 1.71 15.36
N ARG A 73 18.90 2.73 16.13
CA ARG A 73 18.57 2.88 17.56
C ARG A 73 17.07 2.87 17.86
N ASP A 74 16.25 3.61 17.10
CA ASP A 74 14.81 3.68 17.35
C ASP A 74 14.14 2.31 17.22
N LEU A 75 14.58 1.49 16.27
CA LEU A 75 14.08 0.14 16.10
C LEU A 75 14.55 -0.77 17.24
N GLN A 76 15.80 -0.67 17.67
CA GLN A 76 16.32 -1.45 18.80
C GLN A 76 15.61 -1.11 20.10
N ASP A 77 15.37 0.17 20.39
CA ASP A 77 14.65 0.62 21.57
C ASP A 77 13.21 0.09 21.57
N TRP A 78 12.55 0.12 20.40
CA TRP A 78 11.24 -0.48 20.24
C TRP A 78 11.26 -2.00 20.46
N ILE A 79 12.23 -2.72 19.90
CA ILE A 79 12.39 -4.17 20.09
C ILE A 79 12.60 -4.48 21.58
N LEU A 80 13.50 -3.76 22.24
CA LEU A 80 13.85 -3.98 23.64
C LEU A 80 12.65 -3.71 24.58
N SER A 81 11.91 -2.64 24.32
CA SER A 81 10.68 -2.28 25.04
C SER A 81 9.58 -3.31 24.87
N ASN A 82 9.53 -3.97 23.70
CA ASN A 82 8.53 -4.97 23.36
C ASN A 82 9.04 -6.42 23.54
N ARG A 83 10.24 -6.64 24.07
CA ARG A 83 10.91 -7.95 24.04
C ARG A 83 10.08 -9.12 24.55
N ASN A 84 9.23 -8.86 25.55
CA ASN A 84 8.40 -9.87 26.19
C ASN A 84 7.30 -10.42 25.26
N ARG A 85 6.97 -9.71 24.18
CA ARG A 85 6.04 -10.17 23.13
C ARG A 85 6.69 -11.18 22.19
N PHE A 86 8.01 -11.18 22.12
CA PHE A 86 8.79 -12.01 21.21
C PHE A 86 9.16 -13.35 21.85
N SER A 87 9.18 -14.41 21.05
CA SER A 87 9.42 -15.77 21.53
C SER A 87 10.82 -15.92 22.14
N LEU A 88 10.87 -16.42 23.39
CA LEU A 88 12.11 -16.74 24.07
C LEU A 88 12.64 -18.10 23.61
N LEU A 89 13.89 -18.13 23.16
CA LEU A 89 14.57 -19.37 22.77
C LEU A 89 15.48 -19.91 23.85
N ALA A 90 16.28 -19.03 24.44
CA ALA A 90 17.25 -19.40 25.45
C ALA A 90 17.41 -18.24 26.43
N ARG A 91 17.68 -18.58 27.68
CA ARG A 91 17.98 -17.63 28.74
C ARG A 91 19.15 -18.15 29.55
N THR A 92 20.09 -17.27 29.86
CA THR A 92 21.19 -17.55 30.78
C THR A 92 21.37 -16.38 31.74
N THR A 93 22.00 -16.64 32.89
CA THR A 93 22.33 -15.59 33.85
C THR A 93 23.83 -15.63 34.09
N HIS A 94 24.50 -14.49 33.89
CA HIS A 94 25.93 -14.34 34.06
C HIS A 94 26.22 -12.96 34.65
N ASN A 95 27.08 -12.87 35.65
CA ASN A 95 27.43 -11.62 36.34
C ASN A 95 26.22 -10.79 36.79
N SER A 96 25.20 -11.44 37.36
CA SER A 96 23.94 -10.81 37.80
C SER A 96 23.09 -10.19 36.68
N LEU A 97 23.46 -10.39 35.41
CA LEU A 97 22.66 -10.00 34.24
C LEU A 97 21.99 -11.23 33.64
N THR A 98 20.72 -11.08 33.29
CA THR A 98 19.98 -12.07 32.51
C THR A 98 20.11 -11.75 31.03
N TRP A 99 20.64 -12.71 30.29
CA TRP A 99 20.78 -12.66 28.84
C TRP A 99 19.75 -13.57 28.20
N GLU A 100 19.11 -13.08 27.15
CA GLU A 100 18.05 -13.76 26.44
C GLU A 100 18.36 -13.79 24.94
N LYS A 101 18.15 -14.95 24.33
CA LYS A 101 18.06 -15.07 22.87
C LYS A 101 16.59 -15.18 22.50
N ARG A 102 16.11 -14.28 21.64
CA ARG A 102 14.70 -14.19 21.24
C ARG A 102 14.55 -14.16 19.73
N ILE A 103 13.33 -14.42 19.25
CA ILE A 103 12.96 -14.35 17.83
C ILE A 103 11.94 -13.24 17.62
N ILE A 104 12.23 -12.34 16.70
CA ILE A 104 11.26 -11.41 16.10
C ILE A 104 11.00 -11.82 14.64
N MET A 105 9.77 -11.66 14.17
CA MET A 105 9.45 -11.90 12.76
C MET A 105 9.72 -10.62 11.95
N PHE A 106 10.11 -10.77 10.68
CA PHE A 106 10.25 -9.61 9.79
C PHE A 106 8.94 -8.84 9.68
N SER A 107 7.80 -9.53 9.63
CA SER A 107 6.47 -8.90 9.64
C SER A 107 6.23 -8.01 10.86
N ASP A 108 6.77 -8.34 12.04
CA ASP A 108 6.66 -7.49 13.23
C ASP A 108 7.36 -6.14 13.03
N ILE A 109 8.56 -6.15 12.42
CA ILE A 109 9.32 -4.93 12.10
C ILE A 109 8.59 -4.10 11.04
N VAL A 110 8.03 -4.76 10.02
CA VAL A 110 7.21 -4.08 9.00
C VAL A 110 5.98 -3.45 9.65
N SER A 111 5.34 -4.14 10.60
CA SER A 111 4.19 -3.61 11.33
C SER A 111 4.54 -2.36 12.15
N TYR A 112 5.75 -2.28 12.70
CA TYR A 112 6.25 -1.10 13.39
C TYR A 112 6.45 0.08 12.44
N LYS A 113 7.03 -0.14 11.25
CA LYS A 113 7.33 0.93 10.29
C LYS A 113 6.11 1.44 9.52
N TYR A 114 5.20 0.55 9.12
CA TYR A 114 4.10 0.89 8.19
C TYR A 114 2.70 0.63 8.77
N GLY A 115 2.59 -0.12 9.87
CA GLY A 115 1.32 -0.49 10.49
C GLY A 115 0.77 -1.84 10.01
N MET A 116 -0.01 -2.50 10.87
CA MET A 116 -0.58 -3.84 10.62
C MET A 116 -1.62 -3.91 9.50
N TYR A 117 -2.15 -2.77 9.06
CA TYR A 117 -3.14 -2.72 7.98
C TYR A 117 -2.53 -2.32 6.62
N SER A 118 -1.21 -2.10 6.58
CA SER A 118 -0.56 -1.63 5.36
C SER A 118 -0.37 -2.76 4.34
N PRO A 119 -0.34 -2.44 3.04
CA PRO A 119 0.00 -3.42 2.00
C PRO A 119 1.37 -4.04 2.23
N GLU A 120 2.35 -3.28 2.74
CA GLU A 120 3.68 -3.77 3.11
C GLU A 120 3.57 -4.89 4.15
N TYR A 121 2.82 -4.68 5.24
CA TYR A 121 2.63 -5.72 6.27
C TYR A 121 2.00 -6.98 5.69
N GLN A 122 0.96 -6.84 4.87
CA GLN A 122 0.31 -7.98 4.20
C GLN A 122 1.29 -8.74 3.29
N LEU A 123 2.17 -8.04 2.58
CA LEU A 123 3.22 -8.65 1.76
C LEU A 123 4.29 -9.33 2.61
N ALA A 124 4.69 -8.71 3.72
CA ALA A 124 5.68 -9.26 4.65
C ALA A 124 5.21 -10.59 5.25
N CYS A 125 3.94 -10.68 5.65
CA CYS A 125 3.35 -11.92 6.18
C CYS A 125 3.39 -13.08 5.17
N LYS A 126 3.36 -12.81 3.86
CA LYS A 126 3.43 -13.85 2.81
C LYS A 126 4.83 -14.48 2.68
N LYS A 127 5.88 -13.71 2.97
CA LYS A 127 7.29 -14.13 2.85
C LYS A 127 8.07 -13.72 4.10
N ASP A 128 7.57 -14.18 5.24
CA ASP A 128 8.13 -13.83 6.52
C ASP A 128 9.40 -14.63 6.82
N PHE A 129 10.28 -14.09 7.65
CA PHE A 129 11.48 -14.77 8.11
C PHE A 129 11.79 -14.37 9.55
N LYS A 130 12.54 -15.23 10.23
CA LYS A 130 12.93 -15.05 11.63
C LYS A 130 14.19 -14.21 11.68
N ILE A 131 14.23 -13.30 12.64
CA ILE A 131 15.41 -12.57 13.02
C ILE A 131 15.65 -12.90 14.50
N PHE A 132 16.83 -13.43 14.80
CA PHE A 132 17.22 -13.72 16.16
C PHE A 132 17.96 -12.52 16.73
N PHE A 133 17.74 -12.23 18.00
CA PHE A 133 18.49 -11.19 18.68
C PHE A 133 18.87 -11.61 20.09
N LEU A 134 20.04 -11.16 20.53
CA LEU A 134 20.51 -11.32 21.91
C LEU A 134 20.31 -10.02 22.66
N CYS A 135 19.67 -10.07 23.82
CA CYS A 135 19.41 -8.90 24.63
C CYS A 135 19.54 -9.18 26.12
N ASN A 136 19.73 -8.12 26.91
CA ASN A 136 19.45 -8.11 28.33
C ASN A 136 18.30 -7.13 28.62
N LEU A 137 18.17 -6.62 29.85
CA LEU A 137 17.12 -5.65 30.20
C LEU A 137 17.35 -4.25 29.61
N ASN A 138 18.59 -3.92 29.28
CA ASN A 138 19.05 -2.56 28.97
C ASN A 138 19.49 -2.40 27.51
N GLU A 139 19.93 -3.47 26.85
CA GLU A 139 20.48 -3.39 25.49
C GLU A 139 20.24 -4.66 24.66
N ILE A 140 20.38 -4.50 23.35
CA ILE A 140 20.51 -5.57 22.37
C ILE A 140 21.98 -5.60 21.93
N THR A 141 22.60 -6.77 21.92
CA THR A 141 24.02 -6.92 21.57
C THR A 141 24.26 -7.40 20.16
N SER A 142 23.33 -8.18 19.59
CA SER A 142 23.49 -8.70 18.23
C SER A 142 22.17 -9.12 17.61
N PHE A 143 22.20 -9.19 16.27
CA PHE A 143 21.16 -9.75 15.43
C PHE A 143 21.74 -10.87 14.55
N GLU A 144 20.95 -11.91 14.29
CA GLU A 144 21.28 -13.02 13.39
C GLU A 144 20.07 -13.30 12.47
N PHE A 145 20.31 -13.62 11.20
CA PHE A 145 19.30 -13.87 10.16
C PHE A 145 19.26 -15.36 9.77
#